data_AF-A0A1Y1Y1H9-F1
#
_entry.id   AF-A0A1Y1Y1H9-F1
#
_cell.length_a   1.000
_cell.length_b   1.000
_cell.length_c   1.000
_cell.angle_alpha   90.00
_cell.angle_beta   90.00
_cell.angle_gamma   90.00
#
_symmetry.space_group_name_H-M   'P 1'
#
loop_
_entity.id
_entity.type
_entity.pdbx_description
1 polymer ?
#
loop_
_entity_poly.entity_id
_entity_poly.type
_entity_poly.pdbx_seq_one_letter_code
_entity_poly.pdbx_strand_id
1 'polypeptide(L)'
;MSVMNQVVSTALQLQKDIELKDHKCIAHQLALLYQCLNQVGGGFLKFKSKIETRFDKIKTDINESETSQLHDEHKLWLRNLTSEVVIDALFKQRPVRAASQPLADFLNNVAKH
;
A
#
# COMPACT_ATOMS: atom_id res chain seq x y z
N MET A 1 -14.43 5.97 8.89
CA MET A 1 -13.76 5.44 7.69
C MET A 1 -12.89 4.27 8.12
N SER A 2 -12.96 3.11 7.47
CA SER A 2 -12.11 1.96 7.83
C SER A 2 -10.63 2.30 7.61
N VAL A 3 -9.74 1.92 8.53
CA VAL A 3 -8.28 2.14 8.42
C VAL A 3 -7.73 1.52 7.12
N MET A 4 -8.32 0.43 6.64
CA MET A 4 -7.94 -0.17 5.35
C MET A 4 -8.27 0.75 4.15
N ASN A 5 -9.41 1.45 4.19
CA ASN A 5 -9.75 2.42 3.15
C ASN A 5 -8.77 3.58 3.16
N GLN A 6 -8.25 3.97 4.34
CA GLN A 6 -7.20 4.98 4.45
C GLN A 6 -5.89 4.48 3.82
N VAL A 7 -5.47 3.23 4.10
CA VAL A 7 -4.29 2.64 3.44
C VAL A 7 -4.40 2.69 1.91
N VAL A 8 -5.52 2.23 1.36
CA VAL A 8 -5.75 2.23 -0.10
C VAL A 8 -5.77 3.65 -0.65
N SER A 9 -6.51 4.57 -0.01
CA SER A 9 -6.63 5.95 -0.46
C SER A 9 -5.27 6.66 -0.43
N THR A 10 -4.49 6.51 0.64
CA THR A 10 -3.17 7.15 0.76
C THR A 10 -2.17 6.56 -0.24
N ALA A 11 -2.20 5.24 -0.48
CA ALA A 11 -1.35 4.61 -1.49
C ALA A 11 -1.67 5.10 -2.91
N LEU A 12 -2.96 5.19 -3.27
CA LEU A 12 -3.39 5.71 -4.58
C LEU A 12 -3.11 7.21 -4.73
N GLN A 13 -3.23 7.98 -3.65
CA GLN A 13 -2.89 9.40 -3.65
C GLN A 13 -1.39 9.58 -3.92
N LEU A 14 -0.54 8.82 -3.23
CA LEU A 14 0.90 8.84 -3.43
C LEU A 14 1.29 8.47 -4.86
N GLN A 15 0.60 7.51 -5.50
CA GLN A 15 0.82 7.19 -6.91
C GLN A 15 0.59 8.37 -7.85
N LYS A 16 -0.48 9.15 -7.61
CA LYS A 16 -0.78 10.34 -8.40
C LYS A 16 0.24 11.44 -8.15
N ASP A 17 0.64 11.62 -6.90
CA ASP A 17 1.51 12.73 -6.51
C ASP A 17 2.95 12.56 -7.00
N ILE A 18 3.37 11.32 -7.31
CA ILE A 18 4.65 11.03 -7.99
C ILE A 18 4.67 11.53 -9.44
N GLU A 19 3.52 11.76 -10.07
CA GLU A 19 3.43 12.33 -11.42
C GLU A 19 3.49 13.86 -11.42
N LEU A 20 3.44 14.49 -10.25
CA LEU A 20 3.50 15.93 -10.13
C LEU A 20 4.93 16.44 -10.35
N LYS A 21 5.06 17.75 -10.60
CA LYS A 21 6.37 18.38 -10.80
C LYS A 21 7.08 18.70 -9.48
N ASP A 22 6.31 18.95 -8.42
CA ASP A 22 6.79 19.27 -7.08
C ASP A 22 6.49 18.10 -6.13
N HIS A 23 7.53 17.56 -5.50
CA HIS A 23 7.46 16.38 -4.63
C HIS A 23 7.71 16.70 -3.16
N LYS A 24 7.67 17.98 -2.73
CA LYS A 24 7.87 18.36 -1.32
C LYS A 24 7.02 17.57 -0.32
N CYS A 25 5.80 17.22 -0.72
CA CYS A 25 4.85 16.51 0.13
C CYS A 25 5.03 14.99 0.15
N ILE A 26 5.84 14.40 -0.74
CA ILE A 26 6.00 12.94 -0.87
C ILE A 26 6.51 12.31 0.44
N ALA A 27 7.50 12.94 1.09
CA ALA A 27 8.01 12.44 2.37
C ALA A 27 6.92 12.42 3.45
N HIS A 28 6.08 13.45 3.50
CA HIS A 28 4.96 13.50 4.45
C HIS A 28 3.89 12.46 4.13
N GLN A 29 3.51 12.31 2.87
CA GLN A 29 2.51 11.33 2.44
C GLN A 29 2.99 9.89 2.64
N LEU A 30 4.28 9.63 2.46
CA LEU A 30 4.91 8.35 2.78
C LEU A 30 4.88 8.07 4.29
N ALA A 31 5.11 9.08 5.13
CA ALA A 31 4.97 8.94 6.59
C ALA A 31 3.52 8.66 7.01
N LEU A 32 2.53 9.29 6.36
CA LEU A 32 1.11 8.99 6.57
C LEU A 32 0.80 7.54 6.19
N LEU A 33 1.28 7.08 5.03
CA LEU A 33 1.10 5.69 4.61
C LEU A 33 1.72 4.72 5.63
N TYR A 34 2.93 4.99 6.11
CA TYR A 34 3.58 4.23 7.17
C TYR A 34 2.71 4.14 8.44
N GLN A 35 2.13 5.26 8.87
CA GLN A 35 1.26 5.29 10.04
C GLN A 35 0.01 4.42 9.83
N CYS A 36 -0.64 4.53 8.67
CA CYS A 36 -1.81 3.71 8.34
C CYS A 36 -1.45 2.21 8.32
N LEU A 37 -0.30 1.83 7.72
CA LEU A 37 0.17 0.44 7.68
C LEU A 37 0.44 -0.10 9.09
N ASN A 38 1.02 0.71 9.97
CA ASN A 38 1.29 0.33 11.35
C ASN A 38 -0.01 0.16 12.16
N GLN A 39 -1.04 0.96 11.88
CA GLN A 39 -2.37 0.84 12.51
C GLN A 39 -3.12 -0.42 12.05
N VAL A 40 -3.01 -0.81 10.77
CA VAL A 40 -3.59 -2.08 10.28
C VAL A 40 -2.86 -3.29 10.87
N GLY A 41 -1.54 -3.24 10.93
CA GLY A 41 -0.71 -4.32 11.49
C GLY A 41 -0.74 -5.62 10.68
N GLY A 42 -0.38 -6.73 11.33
CA GLY A 42 -0.37 -8.07 10.73
C GLY A 42 0.49 -8.16 9.46
N GLY A 43 -0.08 -8.69 8.38
CA GLY A 43 0.61 -8.89 7.10
C GLY A 43 1.11 -7.60 6.41
N PHE A 44 0.71 -6.42 6.88
CA PHE A 44 1.15 -5.13 6.35
C PHE A 44 2.45 -4.61 6.96
N LEU A 45 2.92 -5.21 8.07
CA LEU A 45 4.19 -4.82 8.71
C LEU A 45 5.42 -5.02 7.81
N LYS A 46 5.35 -5.92 6.82
CA LYS A 46 6.42 -6.06 5.82
C LYS A 46 6.63 -4.78 4.99
N PHE A 47 5.56 -4.01 4.74
CA PHE A 47 5.64 -2.76 3.98
C PHE A 47 6.22 -1.64 4.84
N LYS A 48 5.92 -1.66 6.14
CA LYS A 48 6.53 -0.77 7.13
C LYS A 48 8.07 -0.85 7.07
N SER A 49 8.63 -2.06 7.15
CA SER A 49 10.09 -2.24 7.10
C SER A 49 10.71 -1.81 5.77
N LYS A 50 10.00 -2.02 4.65
CA LYS A 50 10.42 -1.48 3.34
C LYS A 50 10.50 0.05 3.35
N ILE A 51 9.53 0.73 3.97
CA ILE A 51 9.50 2.18 4.08
C ILE A 51 10.66 2.68 4.95
N GLU A 52 10.84 2.12 6.14
CA GLU A 52 11.91 2.51 7.07
C GLU A 52 13.31 2.49 6.41
N THR A 53 13.57 1.49 5.56
CA THR A 53 14.88 1.32 4.91
C THR A 53 15.19 2.41 3.88
N ARG A 54 14.18 3.04 3.27
CA ARG A 54 14.36 4.04 2.20
C ARG A 54 13.88 5.45 2.56
N PHE A 55 13.14 5.61 3.65
CA PHE A 55 12.53 6.89 4.02
C PHE A 55 13.53 8.03 4.15
N ASP A 56 14.64 7.81 4.87
CA ASP A 56 15.65 8.84 5.10
C ASP A 56 16.29 9.31 3.79
N LYS A 57 16.59 8.38 2.88
CA LYS A 57 17.15 8.71 1.56
C LYS A 57 16.19 9.56 0.73
N ILE A 58 14.91 9.16 0.66
CA ILE A 58 13.88 9.91 -0.07
C ILE A 58 13.73 11.32 0.51
N LYS A 59 13.71 11.44 1.84
CA LYS A 59 13.56 12.72 2.52
C LYS A 59 14.76 13.64 2.25
N THR A 60 15.98 13.11 2.30
CA THR A 60 17.20 13.88 2.00
C THR A 60 17.19 14.36 0.55
N ASP A 61 16.94 13.47 -0.42
CA ASP A 61 16.98 13.82 -1.85
C ASP A 61 15.94 14.89 -2.22
N ILE A 62 14.75 14.86 -1.62
CA ILE A 62 13.73 15.90 -1.83
C ILE A 62 14.17 17.26 -1.26
N ASN A 63 14.83 17.27 -0.09
CA ASN A 63 15.23 18.51 0.58
C ASN A 63 16.49 19.12 -0.03
N GLU A 64 17.39 18.31 -0.57
CA GLU A 64 18.61 18.77 -1.25
C GLU A 64 18.36 19.20 -2.69
N SER A 65 17.27 18.72 -3.31
CA SER A 65 16.85 19.18 -4.64
C SER A 65 16.27 20.60 -4.58
N GLU A 66 16.94 21.55 -5.24
CA GLU A 66 16.43 22.91 -5.44
C GLU A 66 15.06 22.94 -6.16
N THR A 67 14.81 21.95 -7.02
CA THR A 67 13.56 21.80 -7.76
C THR A 67 12.53 20.96 -7.02
N SER A 68 12.85 20.42 -5.83
CA SER A 68 12.02 19.47 -5.08
C SER A 68 11.54 18.30 -5.94
N GLN A 69 12.40 17.84 -6.86
CA GLN A 69 12.11 16.74 -7.77
C GLN A 69 12.63 15.43 -7.24
N LEU A 70 11.76 14.41 -7.27
CA LEU A 70 12.14 13.06 -6.88
C LEU A 70 12.92 12.38 -8.00
N HIS A 71 14.03 11.71 -7.66
CA HIS A 71 14.79 10.89 -8.60
C HIS A 71 13.94 9.74 -9.14
N ASP A 72 14.14 9.36 -10.41
CA ASP A 72 13.29 8.38 -11.08
C ASP A 72 13.34 6.98 -10.42
N GLU A 73 14.46 6.64 -9.77
CA GLU A 73 14.56 5.40 -8.99
C GLU A 73 13.55 5.37 -7.83
N HIS A 74 13.42 6.48 -7.11
CA HIS A 74 12.47 6.59 -5.99
C HIS A 74 11.04 6.63 -6.47
N LYS A 75 10.77 7.25 -7.62
CA LYS A 75 9.44 7.22 -8.26
C LYS A 75 9.04 5.78 -8.57
N LEU A 76 9.92 5.03 -9.23
CA LEU A 76 9.68 3.63 -9.57
C LEU A 76 9.46 2.78 -8.31
N TRP A 77 10.29 2.98 -7.29
CA TRP A 77 10.15 2.25 -6.03
C TRP A 77 8.82 2.56 -5.33
N LEU A 78 8.42 3.84 -5.25
CA LEU A 78 7.14 4.24 -4.65
C LEU A 78 5.94 3.68 -5.43
N ARG A 79 5.98 3.71 -6.77
CA ARG A 79 4.94 3.11 -7.61
C ARG A 79 4.79 1.61 -7.34
N ASN A 80 5.92 0.89 -7.20
CA ASN A 80 5.90 -0.53 -6.89
C ASN A 80 5.36 -0.80 -5.47
N LEU A 81 5.86 -0.07 -4.47
CA LEU A 81 5.41 -0.20 -3.08
C LEU A 81 3.89 0.01 -2.96
N THR A 82 3.39 1.12 -3.51
CA THR A 82 1.97 1.47 -3.44
C THR A 82 1.10 0.46 -4.19
N SER A 83 1.55 -0.06 -5.33
CA SER A 83 0.84 -1.11 -6.07
C SER A 83 0.74 -2.40 -5.27
N GLU A 84 1.85 -2.86 -4.66
CA GLU A 84 1.83 -4.03 -3.78
C GLU A 84 0.89 -3.84 -2.58
N VAL A 85 0.91 -2.66 -1.96
CA VAL A 85 0.04 -2.32 -0.82
C VAL A 85 -1.44 -2.39 -1.21
N VAL A 86 -1.82 -1.79 -2.35
CA VAL A 86 -3.19 -1.79 -2.85
C VAL A 86 -3.65 -3.21 -3.20
N ILE A 87 -2.80 -4.00 -3.85
CA ILE A 87 -3.11 -5.40 -4.17
C ILE A 87 -3.35 -6.20 -2.89
N ASP A 88 -2.46 -6.10 -1.91
CA ASP A 88 -2.63 -6.81 -0.63
C ASP A 88 -3.88 -6.34 0.12
N ALA A 89 -4.15 -5.03 0.14
CA ALA A 89 -5.32 -4.45 0.78
C ALA A 89 -6.65 -4.93 0.18
N LEU A 90 -6.74 -4.98 -1.15
CA LEU A 90 -7.99 -5.31 -1.86
C LEU A 90 -8.23 -6.82 -1.99
N PHE A 91 -7.18 -7.62 -2.13
CA PHE A 91 -7.30 -9.03 -2.50
C PHE A 91 -6.97 -10.02 -1.38
N LYS A 92 -6.05 -9.71 -0.45
CA LYS A 92 -5.73 -10.66 0.65
C LYS A 92 -6.77 -10.70 1.76
N GLN A 93 -7.68 -9.73 1.82
CA GLN A 93 -8.79 -9.74 2.78
C GLN A 93 -10.02 -10.52 2.30
N ARG A 94 -10.05 -11.06 1.07
CA ARG A 94 -11.11 -12.00 0.68
C ARG A 94 -10.67 -13.40 1.11
N PRO A 95 -11.21 -13.97 2.21
CA PRO A 95 -10.97 -15.37 2.48
C PRO A 95 -11.55 -16.16 1.30
N VAL A 96 -10.73 -17.03 0.71
CA VAL A 96 -11.14 -18.03 -0.30
C VAL A 96 -12.39 -18.80 0.17
N ARG A 97 -12.61 -18.87 1.49
CA ARG A 97 -13.82 -19.41 2.13
C ARG A 97 -15.13 -18.83 1.58
N ALA A 98 -15.20 -17.54 1.26
CA ALA A 98 -16.43 -16.94 0.73
C ALA A 98 -16.79 -17.48 -0.67
N ALA A 99 -15.78 -17.83 -1.48
CA ALA A 99 -15.97 -18.42 -2.80
C ALA A 99 -16.15 -19.94 -2.76
N SER A 100 -15.65 -20.62 -1.72
CA SER A 100 -15.78 -22.07 -1.55
C SER A 100 -17.03 -22.48 -0.78
N GLN A 101 -17.72 -21.57 -0.08
CA GLN A 101 -18.94 -21.88 0.67
C GLN A 101 -20.05 -22.45 -0.21
N PRO A 102 -20.35 -21.90 -1.41
CA PRO A 102 -21.36 -22.46 -2.30
C PRO A 102 -20.98 -23.89 -2.78
N LEU A 103 -19.69 -24.14 -2.99
CA LEU A 103 -19.18 -25.45 -3.40
C LEU A 103 -19.27 -26.46 -2.25
N ALA A 104 -18.91 -26.04 -1.03
CA ALA A 104 -19.02 -26.87 0.17
C ALA A 104 -20.48 -27.25 0.46
N ASP A 105 -21.40 -26.31 0.30
CA ASP A 105 -22.84 -26.54 0.49
C ASP A 105 -23.40 -27.49 -0.58
N PHE A 106 -22.92 -27.39 -1.83
CA PHE A 106 -23.27 -28.34 -2.89
C PHE A 106 -22.78 -29.76 -2.59
N LEU A 107 -21.51 -29.92 -2.20
CA LEU A 107 -20.94 -31.24 -1.87
C LEU A 107 -21.66 -31.90 -0.68
N ASN A 108 -22.04 -31.12 0.33
CA ASN A 108 -22.79 -31.61 1.49
C ASN A 108 -24.23 -32.04 1.15
N ASN A 109 -24.86 -31.43 0.14
CA ASN A 109 -26.19 -31.83 -0.32
C ASN A 109 -26.13 -33.08 -1.22
N VAL A 110 -25.09 -33.22 -2.04
CA VAL A 110 -24.89 -34.42 -2.87
C VAL A 110 -24.55 -35.65 -2.01
N ALA A 111 -23.81 -35.48 -0.92
CA ALA A 111 -23.45 -36.58 0.00
C ALA A 111 -24.61 -37.08 0.88
N LYS A 112 -25.79 -36.45 0.83
CA LYS A 112 -26.99 -36.83 1.62
C LYS A 112 -28.02 -37.64 0.82
N HIS A 113 -27.74 -37.93 -0.45
CA HIS A 113 -28.49 -38.85 -1.31
C HIS A 113 -27.65 -40.08 -1.64
#